data_AF-A0A7C1QMK2-F1
#
_entry.id   AF-A0A7C1QMK2-F1
#
_cell.length_a   1.000
_cell.length_b   1.000
_cell.length_c   1.000
_cell.angle_alpha   90.00
_cell.angle_beta   90.00
_cell.angle_gamma   90.00
#
_symmetry.space_group_name_H-M   'P 1'
#
loop_
_entity.id
_entity.type
_entity.pdbx_description
1 polymer ?
#
loop_
_entity_poly.entity_id
_entity_poly.type
_entity_poly.pdbx_seq_one_letter_code
_entity_poly.pdbx_strand_id
1 'polypeptide(L)'
;MSLVLKDNPVLVDIQVNNLQKHLFTDLTTKASWTDYQSYPRVYVNVNGLDIIPEHYLESNEYEDVFFDDSFNVSSFFLVNPTREYDANSFTSEISIVFQGKLDQLYPGVLHRADEEMHNDIFLAINRSDAMFELESFVTGRDNVYTGLTLSAELSERISQDDMSDFHFVRFNLSVEYDENDVCIE
;
A
#
# COMPACT_ATOMS: atom_id res chain seq x y z
N MET A 1 6.15 1.95 14.58
CA MET A 1 6.49 1.08 13.42
C MET A 1 5.88 -0.28 13.64
N SER A 2 5.10 -0.76 12.68
CA SER A 2 4.42 -2.06 12.78
C SER A 2 4.17 -2.64 11.38
N LEU A 3 4.42 -3.93 11.27
CA LEU A 3 4.28 -4.72 10.05
C LEU A 3 3.22 -5.79 10.31
N VAL A 4 2.06 -5.63 9.70
CA VAL A 4 0.95 -6.59 9.80
C VAL A 4 1.05 -7.55 8.63
N LEU A 5 1.32 -8.82 8.91
CA LEU A 5 1.44 -9.85 7.89
C LEU A 5 0.18 -10.71 7.85
N LYS A 6 -0.15 -11.22 6.67
CA LYS A 6 -1.19 -12.23 6.54
C LYS A 6 -0.71 -13.57 7.09
N ASP A 7 -1.54 -14.21 7.92
CA ASP A 7 -1.34 -15.59 8.37
C ASP A 7 -1.62 -16.60 7.25
N ASN A 8 -0.71 -17.55 7.07
CA ASN A 8 -0.79 -18.61 6.05
C ASN A 8 -1.16 -18.07 4.65
N PRO A 9 -0.35 -17.16 4.08
CA PRO A 9 -0.60 -16.61 2.76
C PRO A 9 -0.55 -17.69 1.69
N VAL A 10 -1.37 -17.52 0.65
CA VAL A 10 -1.48 -18.45 -0.48
C VAL A 10 -1.54 -17.66 -1.79
N LEU A 11 -0.96 -18.22 -2.85
CA LEU A 11 -0.97 -17.62 -4.20
C LEU A 11 -0.42 -16.18 -4.17
N VAL A 12 -1.10 -15.22 -4.80
CA VAL A 12 -0.71 -13.80 -4.82
C VAL A 12 -0.40 -13.22 -3.43
N ASP A 13 -1.02 -13.75 -2.37
CA ASP A 13 -0.76 -13.25 -1.01
C ASP A 13 0.66 -13.58 -0.52
N ILE A 14 1.28 -14.64 -1.05
CA ILE A 14 2.69 -14.96 -0.79
C ILE A 14 3.56 -13.82 -1.33
N GLN A 15 3.27 -13.38 -2.55
CA GLN A 15 4.01 -12.31 -3.21
C GLN A 15 3.78 -10.95 -2.54
N VAL A 16 2.54 -10.66 -2.16
CA VAL A 16 2.23 -9.46 -1.36
C VAL A 16 3.01 -9.48 -0.05
N ASN A 17 3.01 -10.59 0.70
CA ASN A 17 3.78 -10.68 1.96
C ASN A 17 5.29 -10.51 1.72
N ASN A 18 5.86 -11.12 0.68
CA ASN A 18 7.29 -11.00 0.35
C ASN A 18 7.66 -9.56 0.01
N LEU A 19 6.90 -8.90 -0.87
CA LEU A 19 7.12 -7.50 -1.22
C LEU A 19 6.93 -6.58 -0.01
N GLN A 20 5.88 -6.81 0.78
CA GLN A 20 5.61 -6.03 1.99
C GLN A 20 6.79 -6.08 2.98
N LYS A 21 7.32 -7.27 3.28
CA LYS A 21 8.51 -7.43 4.14
C LYS A 21 9.73 -6.69 3.57
N HIS A 22 9.94 -6.80 2.26
CA HIS A 22 11.05 -6.13 1.59
C HIS A 22 10.92 -4.61 1.71
N LEU A 23 9.78 -4.05 1.31
CA LEU A 23 9.52 -2.61 1.36
C LEU A 23 9.61 -2.08 2.78
N PHE A 24 9.01 -2.78 3.74
CA PHE A 24 9.09 -2.39 5.15
C PHE A 24 10.53 -2.32 5.64
N THR A 25 11.34 -3.33 5.32
CA THR A 25 12.75 -3.36 5.69
C THR A 25 13.54 -2.24 4.99
N ASP A 26 13.39 -2.08 3.68
CA ASP A 26 14.17 -1.11 2.91
C ASP A 26 13.84 0.34 3.31
N LEU A 27 12.56 0.66 3.48
CA LEU A 27 12.10 2.00 3.85
C LEU A 27 12.49 2.36 5.29
N THR A 28 12.37 1.43 6.23
CA THR A 28 12.75 1.71 7.64
C THR A 28 14.26 1.74 7.85
N THR A 29 15.05 0.96 7.09
CA THR A 29 16.51 0.86 7.31
C THR A 29 17.32 1.79 6.43
N LYS A 30 16.92 2.02 5.17
CA LYS A 30 17.68 2.84 4.21
C LYS A 30 17.09 4.24 4.05
N ALA A 31 15.77 4.35 3.94
CA ALA A 31 15.10 5.65 3.92
C ALA A 31 14.88 6.23 5.34
N SER A 32 15.17 5.43 6.38
CA SER A 32 15.04 5.83 7.79
C SER A 32 13.62 6.26 8.17
N TRP A 33 12.61 5.71 7.50
CA TRP A 33 11.22 5.99 7.82
C TRP A 33 10.92 5.59 9.26
N THR A 34 10.30 6.49 10.00
CA THR A 34 9.88 6.26 11.38
C THR A 34 8.38 6.23 11.47
N ASP A 35 7.88 5.48 12.45
CA ASP A 35 6.46 5.33 12.69
C ASP A 35 5.63 4.93 11.47
N TYR A 36 6.17 3.97 10.70
CA TYR A 36 5.54 3.37 9.54
C TYR A 36 4.68 2.15 9.93
N GLN A 37 3.43 2.13 9.49
CA GLN A 37 2.51 1.01 9.58
C GLN A 37 2.27 0.39 8.18
N SER A 38 2.53 -0.90 8.00
CA SER A 38 2.26 -1.58 6.73
C SER A 38 1.25 -2.70 6.91
N TYR A 39 0.14 -2.62 6.18
CA TYR A 39 -0.90 -3.64 6.11
C TYR A 39 -0.73 -4.52 4.87
N PRO A 40 -1.17 -5.78 4.92
CA PRO A 40 -1.06 -6.71 3.80
C PRO A 40 -2.16 -6.39 2.76
N ARG A 41 -2.58 -7.39 1.97
CA ARG A 41 -3.75 -7.25 1.09
C ARG A 41 -5.00 -6.91 1.90
N VAL A 42 -5.68 -5.83 1.50
CA VAL A 42 -6.97 -5.41 2.07
C VAL A 42 -8.11 -5.68 1.11
N TYR A 43 -9.33 -5.69 1.65
CA TYR A 43 -10.57 -5.86 0.89
C TYR A 43 -11.24 -4.52 0.68
N VAL A 44 -11.85 -4.31 -0.49
CA VAL A 44 -12.66 -3.13 -0.75
C VAL A 44 -14.11 -3.49 -0.42
N ASN A 45 -14.59 -2.99 0.70
CA ASN A 45 -15.90 -3.35 1.26
C ASN A 45 -16.86 -2.17 1.24
N VAL A 46 -18.16 -2.49 1.20
CA VAL A 46 -19.23 -1.49 1.33
C VAL A 46 -19.56 -1.32 2.81
N ASN A 47 -19.30 -0.13 3.35
CA ASN A 47 -19.64 0.25 4.71
C ASN A 47 -20.65 1.41 4.68
N GLY A 48 -21.93 1.09 4.74
CA GLY A 48 -23.00 2.09 4.62
C GLY A 48 -23.03 2.73 3.23
N LEU A 49 -22.65 4.01 3.13
CA LEU A 49 -22.52 4.75 1.86
C LEU A 49 -21.09 4.74 1.31
N ASP A 50 -20.16 4.19 2.08
CA ASP A 50 -18.73 4.22 1.80
C ASP A 50 -18.29 2.91 1.15
N ILE A 51 -17.30 3.01 0.27
CA ILE A 51 -16.55 1.89 -0.30
C ILE A 51 -15.11 2.12 0.09
N ILE A 52 -14.64 1.41 1.12
CA ILE A 52 -13.36 1.66 1.79
C ILE A 52 -12.49 0.40 1.86
N PRO A 53 -11.15 0.57 1.91
CA PRO A 53 -10.22 -0.53 2.15
C PRO A 53 -10.26 -0.96 3.61
N GLU A 54 -10.50 -2.24 3.86
CA GLU A 54 -10.52 -2.83 5.20
C GLU A 54 -9.61 -4.06 5.28
N HIS A 55 -8.83 -4.14 6.35
CA HIS A 55 -7.98 -5.27 6.68
C HIS A 55 -8.80 -6.33 7.45
N TYR A 56 -8.74 -7.58 7.00
CA TYR A 56 -9.40 -8.68 7.69
C TYR A 56 -8.60 -9.11 8.93
N LEU A 57 -9.23 -9.12 10.10
CA LEU A 57 -8.63 -9.55 11.35
C LEU A 57 -8.85 -11.05 11.54
N GLU A 58 -10.05 -11.44 11.98
CA GLU A 58 -10.49 -12.81 12.16
C GLU A 58 -12.01 -12.85 12.31
N SER A 59 -12.65 -14.01 12.17
CA SER A 59 -14.08 -14.20 12.46
C SER A 59 -15.05 -13.23 11.77
N ASN A 60 -14.74 -12.79 10.54
CA ASN A 60 -15.46 -11.74 9.79
C ASN A 60 -15.41 -10.34 10.43
N GLU A 61 -14.39 -10.08 11.25
CA GLU A 61 -14.06 -8.75 11.73
C GLU A 61 -13.06 -8.10 10.77
N TYR A 62 -13.30 -6.82 10.51
CA TYR A 62 -12.54 -6.00 9.60
C TYR A 62 -12.15 -4.70 10.31
N GLU A 63 -10.94 -4.24 10.06
CA GLU A 63 -10.40 -2.96 10.54
C GLU A 63 -10.30 -2.00 9.35
N ASP A 64 -10.82 -0.80 9.54
CA ASP A 64 -10.63 0.28 8.57
C ASP A 64 -9.16 0.73 8.57
N VAL A 65 -8.51 0.64 7.40
CA VAL A 65 -7.12 1.10 7.21
C VAL A 65 -7.07 2.41 6.41
N PHE A 66 -8.24 2.92 6.04
CA PHE A 66 -8.37 4.13 5.27
C PHE A 66 -8.02 5.34 6.14
N PHE A 67 -7.05 6.13 5.68
CA PHE A 67 -6.67 7.39 6.32
C PHE A 67 -6.36 7.24 7.83
N ASP A 68 -5.44 6.33 8.17
CA ASP A 68 -4.94 6.18 9.54
C ASP A 68 -3.86 7.23 9.83
N ASP A 69 -4.22 8.23 10.63
CA ASP A 69 -3.38 9.36 11.03
C ASP A 69 -2.61 9.12 12.35
N SER A 70 -2.79 7.94 12.95
CA SER A 70 -2.08 7.49 14.16
C SER A 70 -0.59 7.27 13.90
N PHE A 71 -0.21 7.13 12.63
CA PHE A 71 1.14 6.88 12.16
C PHE A 71 1.63 8.01 11.26
N ASN A 72 2.96 8.19 11.19
CA ASN A 72 3.55 9.14 10.22
C ASN A 72 3.28 8.72 8.78
N VAL A 73 3.28 7.42 8.52
CA VAL A 73 2.97 6.86 7.20
C VAL A 73 2.33 5.50 7.37
N SER A 74 1.32 5.21 6.57
CA SER A 74 0.73 3.89 6.44
C SER A 74 0.70 3.42 4.98
N SER A 75 0.69 2.10 4.79
CA SER A 75 0.55 1.48 3.47
C SER A 75 -0.35 0.25 3.50
N PHE A 76 -0.98 -0.04 2.37
CA PHE A 76 -1.79 -1.25 2.18
C PHE A 76 -1.79 -1.70 0.72
N PHE A 77 -2.09 -2.98 0.49
CA PHE A 77 -2.12 -3.56 -0.85
C PHE A 77 -3.55 -3.80 -1.35
N LEU A 78 -3.80 -3.42 -2.60
CA LEU A 78 -4.97 -3.80 -3.38
C LEU A 78 -4.54 -4.83 -4.42
N VAL A 79 -5.40 -5.81 -4.69
CA VAL A 79 -5.18 -6.81 -5.73
C VAL A 79 -6.35 -6.79 -6.68
N ASN A 80 -6.09 -6.73 -7.98
CA ASN A 80 -7.13 -6.80 -8.99
C ASN A 80 -7.86 -8.15 -8.88
N PRO A 81 -9.22 -8.17 -8.88
CA PRO A 81 -9.97 -9.42 -8.82
C PRO A 81 -9.74 -10.32 -10.04
N THR A 82 -9.28 -9.75 -11.15
CA THR A 82 -8.97 -10.49 -12.38
C THR A 82 -7.53 -10.96 -12.38
N ARG A 83 -7.32 -12.19 -12.84
CA ARG A 83 -5.99 -12.80 -12.98
C ARG A 83 -5.88 -13.39 -14.36
N GLU A 84 -4.75 -13.16 -15.01
CA GLU A 84 -4.40 -13.85 -16.23
C GLU A 84 -3.76 -15.20 -15.87
N TYR A 85 -4.03 -16.23 -16.65
CA TYR A 85 -3.43 -17.55 -16.47
C TYR A 85 -2.80 -17.98 -17.79
N ASP A 86 -1.50 -18.26 -17.76
CA ASP A 86 -0.76 -18.79 -18.89
C ASP A 86 0.14 -19.94 -18.45
N ALA A 87 0.06 -21.07 -19.16
CA ALA A 87 1.02 -22.18 -19.08
C ALA A 87 1.55 -22.57 -17.67
N ASN A 88 0.70 -22.50 -16.64
CA ASN A 88 0.95 -22.79 -15.20
C ASN A 88 1.35 -21.62 -14.29
N SER A 89 1.46 -20.40 -14.81
CA SER A 89 1.59 -19.19 -13.99
C SER A 89 0.32 -18.35 -14.01
N PHE A 90 0.16 -17.55 -12.97
CA PHE A 90 -0.83 -16.50 -12.87
C PHE A 90 -0.13 -15.15 -12.91
N THR A 91 -0.69 -14.20 -13.65
CA THR A 91 -0.31 -12.80 -13.57
C THR A 91 -1.44 -12.04 -12.88
N SER A 92 -1.10 -11.29 -11.83
CA SER A 92 -2.04 -10.40 -11.15
C SER A 92 -1.50 -8.98 -11.13
N GLU A 93 -2.39 -8.03 -11.37
CA GLU A 93 -2.13 -6.63 -11.08
C GLU A 93 -2.34 -6.38 -9.59
N ILE A 94 -1.35 -5.76 -8.98
CA ILE A 94 -1.38 -5.33 -7.58
C ILE A 94 -1.15 -3.82 -7.52
N SER A 95 -1.65 -3.19 -6.48
CA SER A 95 -1.32 -1.80 -6.19
C SER A 95 -0.95 -1.66 -4.73
N ILE A 96 0.05 -0.85 -4.44
CA ILE A 96 0.36 -0.44 -3.07
C ILE A 96 0.06 1.04 -2.93
N VAL A 97 -0.75 1.37 -1.93
CA VAL A 97 -1.09 2.74 -1.58
C VAL A 97 -0.25 3.13 -0.37
N PHE A 98 0.37 4.31 -0.43
CA PHE A 98 1.00 4.96 0.70
C PHE A 98 0.28 6.27 1.01
N GLN A 99 0.11 6.52 2.30
CA GLN A 99 -0.55 7.71 2.82
C GLN A 99 0.24 8.18 4.05
N GLY A 100 0.69 9.44 4.10
CA GLY A 100 1.55 9.88 5.20
C GLY A 100 1.86 11.37 5.26
N LYS A 101 2.36 11.80 6.41
CA LYS A 101 2.72 13.19 6.76
C LYS A 101 4.17 13.47 6.37
N LEU A 102 4.38 14.24 5.32
CA LEU A 102 5.71 14.52 4.76
C LEU A 102 6.61 15.29 5.72
N ASP A 103 6.04 16.21 6.51
CA ASP A 103 6.76 16.99 7.52
C ASP A 103 7.30 16.11 8.67
N GLN A 104 6.57 15.07 9.04
CA GLN A 104 7.00 14.10 10.06
C GLN A 104 8.02 13.11 9.51
N LEU A 105 7.84 12.70 8.25
CA LEU A 105 8.71 11.73 7.59
C LEU A 105 10.04 12.34 7.13
N TYR A 106 10.02 13.61 6.73
CA TYR A 106 11.15 14.36 6.19
C TYR A 106 11.34 15.74 6.85
N PRO A 107 11.49 15.82 8.18
CA PRO A 107 11.48 17.09 8.93
C PRO A 107 12.62 18.05 8.59
N GLY A 108 13.69 17.54 7.97
CA GLY A 108 14.87 18.32 7.56
C GLY A 108 14.90 18.68 6.08
N VAL A 109 13.92 18.25 5.29
CA VAL A 109 13.88 18.51 3.85
C VAL A 109 13.33 19.91 3.61
N LEU A 110 14.17 20.77 3.03
CA LEU A 110 13.81 22.17 2.70
C LEU A 110 13.24 22.33 1.28
N HIS A 111 13.18 21.23 0.53
CA HIS A 111 12.67 21.16 -0.84
C HIS A 111 11.40 20.29 -0.90
N ARG A 112 11.04 19.83 -2.10
CA ARG A 112 9.88 18.95 -2.34
C ARG A 112 10.07 17.59 -1.67
N ALA A 113 9.56 17.44 -0.45
CA ALA A 113 9.58 16.19 0.32
C ALA A 113 8.74 15.08 -0.31
N ASP A 114 7.75 15.43 -1.12
CA ASP A 114 6.91 14.47 -1.85
C ASP A 114 7.70 13.66 -2.88
N GLU A 115 8.66 14.28 -3.57
CA GLU A 115 9.53 13.60 -4.54
C GLU A 115 10.56 12.68 -3.84
N GLU A 116 11.01 13.04 -2.63
CA GLU A 116 11.86 12.16 -1.81
C GLU A 116 11.10 10.89 -1.43
N MET A 117 9.84 11.03 -0.99
CA MET A 117 8.96 9.88 -0.71
C MET A 117 8.77 8.98 -1.93
N HIS A 118 8.50 9.57 -3.10
CA HIS A 118 8.36 8.79 -4.34
C HIS A 118 9.63 8.03 -4.69
N ASN A 119 10.78 8.70 -4.61
CA ASN A 119 12.07 8.11 -4.93
C ASN A 119 12.43 6.97 -3.96
N ASP A 120 12.20 7.15 -2.66
CA ASP A 120 12.44 6.10 -1.67
C ASP A 120 11.60 4.84 -1.93
N ILE A 121 10.29 5.03 -2.20
CA ILE A 121 9.39 3.92 -2.55
C ILE A 121 9.81 3.26 -3.86
N PHE A 122 10.10 4.05 -4.90
CA PHE A 122 10.53 3.55 -6.20
C PHE A 122 11.82 2.73 -6.09
N LEU A 123 12.80 3.22 -5.32
CA LEU A 123 14.05 2.51 -5.09
C LEU A 123 13.83 1.23 -4.28
N ALA A 124 12.94 1.25 -3.29
CA ALA A 124 12.58 0.05 -2.52
C ALA A 124 11.89 -1.00 -3.39
N ILE A 125 10.96 -0.61 -4.27
CA ILE A 125 10.33 -1.52 -5.24
C ILE A 125 11.37 -2.09 -6.20
N ASN A 126 12.23 -1.26 -6.78
CA ASN A 126 13.24 -1.73 -7.76
C ASN A 126 14.35 -2.60 -7.16
N ARG A 127 14.52 -2.59 -5.83
CA ARG A 127 15.45 -3.48 -5.12
C ARG A 127 14.77 -4.78 -4.67
N SER A 128 13.45 -4.87 -4.81
CA SER A 128 12.69 -6.07 -4.51
C SER A 128 12.95 -7.16 -5.55
N ASP A 129 12.25 -8.29 -5.41
CA ASP A 129 12.45 -9.44 -6.28
C ASP A 129 12.08 -9.11 -7.74
N ALA A 130 12.77 -9.73 -8.69
CA ALA A 130 12.65 -9.46 -10.12
C ALA A 130 11.28 -9.86 -10.72
N MET A 131 10.42 -10.48 -9.92
CA MET A 131 9.05 -10.88 -10.30
C MET A 131 8.04 -9.73 -10.30
N PHE A 132 8.39 -8.56 -9.73
CA PHE A 132 7.52 -7.39 -9.74
C PHE A 132 7.91 -6.44 -10.86
N GLU A 133 6.98 -6.14 -11.75
CA GLU A 133 7.13 -5.10 -12.76
C GLU A 133 6.36 -3.86 -12.34
N LEU A 134 7.07 -2.75 -12.11
CA LEU A 134 6.45 -1.46 -11.83
C LEU A 134 5.91 -0.86 -13.13
N GLU A 135 4.59 -0.68 -13.22
CA GLU A 135 3.93 -0.21 -14.43
C GLU A 135 3.73 1.31 -14.43
N SER A 136 3.29 1.85 -13.29
CA SER A 136 2.99 3.27 -13.12
C SER A 136 2.86 3.64 -11.64
N PHE A 137 2.83 4.94 -11.36
CA PHE A 137 2.33 5.44 -10.09
C PHE A 137 1.44 6.66 -10.32
N VAL A 138 0.51 6.89 -9.41
CA VAL A 138 -0.41 8.02 -9.42
C VAL A 138 -0.38 8.73 -8.08
N THR A 139 -0.59 10.04 -8.12
CA THR A 139 -0.62 10.91 -6.95
C THR A 139 -1.93 11.69 -6.88
N GLY A 140 -2.19 12.27 -5.72
CA GLY A 140 -3.40 13.03 -5.46
C GLY A 140 -4.54 12.12 -5.05
N ARG A 141 -5.27 12.55 -4.03
CA ARG A 141 -6.33 11.78 -3.37
C ARG A 141 -7.29 11.11 -4.33
N ASP A 142 -7.89 11.87 -5.23
CA ASP A 142 -8.96 11.36 -6.12
C ASP A 142 -8.45 10.29 -7.09
N ASN A 143 -7.18 10.40 -7.53
CA ASN A 143 -6.56 9.43 -8.43
C ASN A 143 -6.13 8.16 -7.66
N VAL A 144 -5.52 8.34 -6.48
CA VAL A 144 -5.05 7.24 -5.62
C VAL A 144 -6.22 6.35 -5.20
N TYR A 145 -7.32 6.98 -4.80
CA TYR A 145 -8.53 6.32 -4.31
C TYR A 145 -9.60 6.11 -5.40
N THR A 146 -9.22 6.17 -6.68
CA THR A 146 -10.14 5.84 -7.77
C THR A 146 -10.73 4.45 -7.57
N GLY A 147 -12.06 4.34 -7.57
CA GLY A 147 -12.80 3.10 -7.30
C GLY A 147 -13.33 2.99 -5.86
N LEU A 148 -12.88 3.87 -4.97
CA LEU A 148 -13.49 4.06 -3.64
C LEU A 148 -14.62 5.09 -3.74
N THR A 149 -15.60 4.97 -2.86
CA THR A 149 -16.70 5.93 -2.69
C THR A 149 -16.64 6.42 -1.26
N LEU A 150 -16.51 7.73 -1.09
CA LEU A 150 -16.36 8.33 0.22
C LEU A 150 -17.56 9.23 0.49
N SER A 151 -18.10 9.11 1.69
CA SER A 151 -19.14 9.97 2.23
C SER A 151 -18.62 11.40 2.29
N ALA A 152 -19.56 12.35 2.37
CA ALA A 152 -19.20 13.76 2.50
C ALA A 152 -18.32 13.99 3.74
N GLU A 153 -18.57 13.26 4.83
CA GLU A 153 -17.80 13.34 6.07
C GLU A 153 -16.35 12.84 5.90
N LEU A 154 -16.14 11.66 5.33
CA LEU A 154 -14.79 11.15 5.05
C LEU A 154 -14.06 12.01 4.01
N SER A 155 -14.77 12.45 2.97
CA SER A 155 -14.20 13.34 1.95
C SER A 155 -13.77 14.69 2.55
N GLU A 156 -14.54 15.23 3.49
CA GLU A 156 -14.21 16.49 4.17
C GLU A 156 -13.02 16.33 5.12
N ARG A 157 -12.96 15.23 5.90
CA ARG A 157 -11.80 14.91 6.74
C ARG A 157 -10.51 14.90 5.92
N ILE A 158 -10.51 14.17 4.81
CA ILE A 158 -9.34 14.15 3.93
C ILE A 158 -9.09 15.51 3.30
N SER A 159 -10.12 16.23 2.85
CA SER A 159 -9.92 17.56 2.22
C SER A 159 -9.29 18.58 3.17
N GLN A 160 -9.66 18.53 4.45
CA GLN A 160 -9.08 19.40 5.48
C GLN A 160 -7.61 19.03 5.76
N ASP A 161 -7.26 17.75 5.67
CA ASP A 161 -5.90 17.26 5.87
C ASP A 161 -5.04 17.25 4.61
N ASP A 162 -5.61 17.23 3.40
CA ASP A 162 -4.96 17.41 2.09
C ASP A 162 -4.52 18.88 1.88
N MET A 163 -5.04 19.80 2.71
CA MET A 163 -4.47 21.14 2.86
C MET A 163 -3.22 21.18 3.76
N SER A 164 -2.88 20.07 4.42
CA SER A 164 -1.67 19.89 5.23
C SER A 164 -0.57 19.13 4.45
N ASP A 165 0.59 18.94 5.06
CA ASP A 165 1.73 18.18 4.49
C ASP A 165 1.45 16.66 4.30
N PHE A 166 0.18 16.26 4.25
CA PHE A 166 -0.24 14.88 4.04
C PHE A 166 -0.23 14.53 2.55
N HIS A 167 0.33 13.38 2.21
CA HIS A 167 0.57 12.99 0.83
C HIS A 167 0.09 11.57 0.54
N PHE A 168 -0.43 11.39 -0.67
CA PHE A 168 -0.98 10.14 -1.16
C PHE A 168 -0.29 9.73 -2.46
N VAL A 169 0.15 8.48 -2.52
CA VAL A 169 0.71 7.90 -3.74
C VAL A 169 0.32 6.43 -3.86
N ARG A 170 -0.02 6.00 -5.07
CA ARG A 170 -0.27 4.60 -5.40
C ARG A 170 0.68 4.13 -6.48
N PHE A 171 1.40 3.06 -6.23
CA PHE A 171 2.21 2.37 -7.23
C PHE A 171 1.44 1.16 -7.74
N ASN A 172 1.34 1.02 -9.06
CA ASN A 172 0.69 -0.10 -9.73
C ASN A 172 1.78 -1.02 -10.28
N LEU A 173 1.68 -2.31 -9.94
CA LEU A 173 2.66 -3.32 -10.32
C LEU A 173 1.93 -4.54 -10.90
N SER A 174 2.61 -5.30 -11.75
CA SER A 174 2.21 -6.67 -12.07
C SER A 174 3.16 -7.65 -11.40
N VAL A 175 2.61 -8.82 -11.06
CA VAL A 175 3.38 -9.93 -10.49
C VAL A 175 2.95 -11.23 -11.14
N GLU A 176 3.94 -11.99 -11.60
CA GLU A 176 3.79 -13.37 -12.04
C GLU A 176 4.11 -14.32 -10.88
N TYR A 177 3.27 -15.34 -10.67
CA TYR A 177 3.46 -16.33 -9.62
C TYR A 177 2.83 -17.69 -9.99
N ASP A 178 3.27 -18.76 -9.33
CA ASP A 178 2.73 -20.11 -9.52
C ASP A 178 2.39 -20.82 -8.19
N GLU A 179 1.98 -22.08 -8.26
CA GLU A 179 1.60 -22.88 -7.09
C GLU A 179 2.77 -23.37 -6.22
N ASN A 180 4.00 -23.28 -6.73
CA ASN A 180 5.23 -23.68 -6.05
C ASN A 180 5.90 -22.53 -5.30
N ASP A 181 5.41 -21.30 -5.50
CA ASP A 181 5.94 -20.14 -4.78
C ASP A 181 5.75 -20.27 -3.27
N VAL A 182 6.77 -19.84 -2.53
CA VAL A 182 6.84 -19.94 -1.07
C VAL A 182 7.08 -18.57 -0.45
N CYS A 183 6.57 -18.37 0.76
CA CYS A 183 6.93 -17.20 1.54
C CYS A 183 8.40 -17.25 1.94
N ILE A 184 9.08 -16.12 1.73
CA ILE A 184 10.45 -15.92 2.17
C ILE A 184 10.39 -15.53 3.66
N GLU A 185 11.19 -16.21 4.49
CA GLU A 185 11.28 -15.95 5.93
C GLU A 185 11.96 -14.61 6.23
#